data_AF-A0A934ZED7-F1
#
_entry.id   AF-A0A934ZED7-F1
#
_cell.length_a   1.000
_cell.length_b   1.000
_cell.length_c   1.000
_cell.angle_alpha   90.00
_cell.angle_beta   90.00
_cell.angle_gamma   90.00
#
_symmetry.space_group_name_H-M   'P 1'
#
loop_
_entity.id
_entity.type
_entity.pdbx_description
1 polymer ?
#
loop_
_entity_poly.entity_id
_entity_poly.type
_entity_poly.pdbx_seq_one_letter_code
_entity_poly.pdbx_strand_id
1 'polypeptide(L)'
;MDRSGESLWDSLRGQAGDKKPFSPFATGGLEVKATCGSVPSPEQCRRAQKQRPDLGDQRIELLKGYDWKAHHRDTNNLLGIVWDFIDEVPSIVAVFYSDSLDYGDWGKIVTPTEGGGRTTSVSIMTRPGIKKMYDGWVVVIDDRRYSGFFNHYNQGTSMPASQATSGAFRGRR
;
A
#
# COMPACT_ATOMS: atom_id res chain seq x y z
N MET A 1 2.71 25.57 6.91
CA MET A 1 1.46 25.27 6.18
C MET A 1 1.40 26.27 5.05
N ASP A 2 0.92 25.89 3.85
CA ASP A 2 0.79 26.86 2.75
C ASP A 2 -0.43 27.77 2.98
N ARG A 3 -0.60 28.81 2.16
CA ARG A 3 -1.72 29.77 2.31
C ARG A 3 -3.08 29.08 2.24
N SER A 4 -3.21 28.06 1.40
CA SER A 4 -4.42 27.27 1.25
C SER A 4 -4.75 26.49 2.52
N GLY A 5 -3.74 25.82 3.10
CA GLY A 5 -3.87 25.09 4.36
C GLY A 5 -4.16 26.01 5.54
N GLU A 6 -3.54 27.19 5.62
CA GLU A 6 -3.82 28.18 6.67
C GLU A 6 -5.27 28.68 6.60
N SER A 7 -5.74 29.01 5.39
CA SER A 7 -7.13 29.44 5.19
C SER A 7 -8.15 28.36 5.58
N LEU A 8 -7.86 27.09 5.26
CA LEU A 8 -8.73 25.98 5.66
C LEU A 8 -8.69 25.77 7.18
N TRP A 9 -7.50 25.77 7.77
CA TRP A 9 -7.31 25.62 9.21
C TRP A 9 -8.10 26.67 10.00
N ASP A 10 -8.06 27.93 9.56
CA ASP A 10 -8.82 29.00 10.18
C ASP A 10 -10.33 28.85 10.02
N SER A 11 -10.80 28.30 8.89
CA SER A 11 -12.22 27.99 8.69
C SER A 11 -12.75 26.88 9.61
N LEU A 12 -11.86 26.01 10.10
CA LEU A 12 -12.17 24.90 11.01
C LEU A 12 -11.98 25.27 12.48
N ARG A 13 -11.50 26.48 12.77
CA ARG A 13 -11.21 26.98 14.12
C ARG A 13 -12.52 27.12 14.91
N GLY A 14 -12.84 26.10 15.70
CA GLY A 14 -14.10 26.00 16.47
C GLY A 14 -14.87 24.70 16.28
N GLN A 15 -14.48 23.89 15.28
CA GLN A 15 -15.07 22.58 14.98
C GLN A 15 -14.11 21.41 15.28
N ALA A 16 -13.06 21.65 16.08
CA ALA A 16 -12.02 20.66 16.36
C ALA A 16 -12.52 19.39 17.07
N GLY A 17 -13.68 19.45 17.73
CA GLY A 17 -14.33 18.28 18.35
C GLY A 17 -15.27 17.53 17.40
N ASP A 18 -15.58 18.08 16.23
CA ASP A 18 -16.47 17.47 15.26
C ASP A 18 -15.67 16.61 14.29
N LYS A 19 -16.14 15.42 13.96
CA LYS A 19 -15.44 14.49 13.04
C LYS A 19 -15.75 14.80 11.58
N LYS A 20 -16.88 15.45 11.32
CA LYS A 20 -17.39 15.73 9.97
C LYS A 20 -16.46 16.61 9.13
N PRO A 21 -15.79 17.64 9.67
CA PRO A 21 -14.83 18.42 8.89
C PRO A 21 -13.55 17.65 8.52
N PHE A 22 -13.26 16.57 9.26
CA PHE A 22 -12.12 15.68 9.00
C PHE A 22 -12.51 14.46 8.14
N SER A 23 -13.78 14.33 7.72
CA SER A 23 -14.24 13.20 6.91
C SER A 23 -15.56 13.51 6.18
N PRO A 24 -15.56 13.59 4.83
CA PRO A 24 -14.40 13.59 3.94
C PRO A 24 -13.72 14.98 3.92
N PHE A 25 -12.39 15.00 4.09
CA PHE A 25 -11.61 16.24 3.98
C PHE A 25 -11.66 16.77 2.55
N ALA A 26 -12.13 18.01 2.37
CA ALA A 26 -12.14 18.68 1.06
C ALA A 26 -10.73 18.90 0.47
N THR A 27 -9.69 18.94 1.32
CA THR A 27 -8.28 18.99 0.92
C THR A 27 -7.54 17.66 1.13
N GLY A 28 -8.25 16.57 1.43
CA GLY A 28 -7.68 15.26 1.70
C GLY A 28 -7.06 15.10 3.09
N GLY A 29 -7.56 14.15 3.88
CA GLY A 29 -6.79 13.58 4.99
C GLY A 29 -5.87 12.50 4.44
N LEU A 30 -4.71 12.29 5.05
CA LEU A 30 -3.81 11.22 4.62
C LEU A 30 -4.29 9.88 5.20
N GLU A 31 -4.75 8.97 4.36
CA GLU A 31 -5.01 7.59 4.75
C GLU A 31 -3.73 6.76 4.58
N VAL A 32 -3.37 5.95 5.59
CA VAL A 32 -2.19 5.08 5.52
C VAL A 32 -2.64 3.63 5.59
N LYS A 33 -2.20 2.81 4.62
CA LYS A 33 -2.52 1.38 4.57
C LYS A 33 -1.27 0.56 4.31
N ALA A 34 -1.16 -0.57 4.98
CA ALA A 34 -0.06 -1.50 4.81
C ALA A 34 -0.54 -2.85 4.28
N THR A 35 0.27 -3.48 3.43
CA THR A 35 0.06 -4.84 2.94
C THR A 35 1.38 -5.59 2.89
N CYS A 36 1.39 -6.89 3.18
CA CYS A 36 2.53 -7.76 2.91
C CYS A 36 2.43 -8.50 1.58
N GLY A 37 1.48 -8.07 0.74
CA GLY A 37 1.19 -8.71 -0.52
C GLY A 37 0.50 -10.06 -0.37
N SER A 38 0.28 -10.70 -1.52
CA SER A 38 -0.37 -12.00 -1.63
C SER A 38 0.63 -13.04 -2.11
N VAL A 39 0.57 -14.23 -1.51
CA VAL A 39 1.37 -15.41 -1.89
C VAL A 39 0.44 -16.52 -2.37
N PRO A 40 0.94 -17.51 -3.14
CA PRO A 40 0.10 -18.64 -3.56
C PRO A 40 -0.64 -19.32 -2.41
N SER A 41 -1.84 -19.81 -2.71
CA SER A 41 -2.58 -20.66 -1.78
C SER A 41 -1.81 -21.96 -1.48
N PRO A 42 -2.10 -22.66 -0.37
CA PRO A 42 -1.44 -23.93 -0.06
C PRO A 42 -1.54 -24.95 -1.20
N GLU A 43 -2.69 -25.00 -1.87
CA GLU A 43 -2.91 -25.85 -3.03
C GLU A 43 -2.03 -25.46 -4.23
N GLN A 44 -1.91 -24.17 -4.51
CA GLN A 44 -1.04 -23.67 -5.58
C GLN A 44 0.44 -23.97 -5.30
N CYS A 45 0.88 -23.84 -4.05
CA CYS A 45 2.23 -24.23 -3.63
C CYS A 45 2.48 -25.74 -3.85
N ARG A 46 1.55 -26.61 -3.40
CA ARG A 46 1.65 -28.07 -3.62
C ARG A 46 1.76 -28.43 -5.09
N ARG A 47 0.89 -27.84 -5.94
CA ARG A 47 0.90 -28.10 -7.39
C ARG A 47 2.20 -27.66 -8.07
N ALA A 48 2.79 -26.57 -7.61
CA ALA A 48 4.05 -26.05 -8.13
C ALA A 48 5.29 -26.68 -7.48
N GLN A 49 5.12 -27.64 -6.56
CA GLN A 49 6.20 -28.22 -5.73
C GLN A 49 7.04 -27.14 -5.03
N LYS A 50 6.40 -26.04 -4.61
CA LYS A 50 7.03 -24.94 -3.87
C LYS A 50 6.62 -24.98 -2.41
N GLN A 51 7.56 -24.65 -1.52
CA GLN A 51 7.25 -24.43 -0.11
C GLN A 51 6.49 -23.11 0.04
N ARG A 52 5.47 -23.09 0.91
CA ARG A 52 4.78 -21.86 1.30
C ARG A 52 5.67 -21.10 2.31
N PRO A 53 5.73 -19.76 2.26
CA PRO A 53 6.44 -19.01 3.29
C PRO A 53 5.88 -19.33 4.68
N ASP A 54 6.77 -19.64 5.61
CA ASP A 54 6.48 -19.74 7.02
C ASP A 54 6.43 -18.33 7.66
N LEU A 55 6.21 -18.29 8.97
CA LEU A 55 6.29 -17.07 9.76
C LEU A 55 7.73 -16.55 9.74
N GLY A 56 7.91 -15.28 9.40
CA GLY A 56 9.24 -14.66 9.32
C GLY A 56 9.93 -14.81 7.97
N ASP A 57 9.42 -15.66 7.07
CA ASP A 57 10.02 -15.83 5.75
C ASP A 57 9.83 -14.59 4.86
N GLN A 58 10.91 -14.20 4.19
CA GLN A 58 10.89 -13.23 3.10
C GLN A 58 10.01 -13.74 1.95
N ARG A 59 9.08 -12.94 1.46
CA ARG A 59 8.05 -13.38 0.52
C ARG A 59 8.32 -13.03 -0.93
N ILE A 60 9.32 -12.19 -1.21
CA ILE A 60 9.53 -11.61 -2.55
C ILE A 60 9.53 -12.63 -3.69
N GLU A 61 10.11 -13.81 -3.50
CA GLU A 61 10.18 -14.89 -4.51
C GLU A 61 8.83 -15.56 -4.81
N LEU A 62 7.84 -15.35 -3.95
CA LEU A 62 6.51 -15.96 -4.02
C LEU A 62 5.38 -14.93 -4.09
N LEU A 63 5.70 -13.64 -4.08
CA LEU A 63 4.71 -12.57 -4.23
C LEU A 63 4.01 -12.68 -5.59
N LYS A 64 2.68 -12.67 -5.57
CA LYS A 64 1.82 -12.70 -6.76
C LYS A 64 1.17 -11.37 -7.09
N GLY A 65 1.15 -10.47 -6.12
CA GLY A 65 0.46 -9.20 -6.22
C GLY A 65 0.34 -8.56 -4.85
N TYR A 66 -0.14 -7.33 -4.86
CA TYR A 66 -0.35 -6.53 -3.66
C TYR A 66 -1.57 -5.65 -3.88
N ASP A 67 -2.30 -5.42 -2.81
CA ASP A 67 -3.47 -4.56 -2.79
C ASP A 67 -3.65 -3.89 -1.43
N TRP A 68 -4.31 -2.74 -1.44
CA TRP A 68 -4.76 -2.05 -0.24
C TRP A 68 -6.27 -2.17 -0.11
N LYS A 69 -6.75 -2.19 1.15
CA LYS A 69 -8.17 -2.40 1.47
C LYS A 69 -8.71 -1.26 2.29
N ALA A 70 -9.88 -0.74 1.93
CA ALA A 70 -10.57 0.36 2.61
C ALA A 70 -11.95 -0.07 3.12
N HIS A 71 -12.49 0.63 4.12
CA HIS A 71 -13.88 0.38 4.58
C HIS A 71 -14.91 1.16 3.76
N HIS A 72 -14.47 2.23 3.09
CA HIS A 72 -15.25 3.03 2.15
C HIS A 72 -14.56 3.04 0.79
N ARG A 73 -15.26 3.58 -0.22
CA ARG A 73 -14.75 3.69 -1.60
C ARG A 73 -14.34 5.12 -1.96
N ASP A 74 -14.35 6.01 -0.98
CA ASP A 74 -14.08 7.44 -1.14
C ASP A 74 -12.64 7.83 -0.77
N THR A 75 -11.78 6.85 -0.49
CA THR A 75 -10.36 7.09 -0.20
C THR A 75 -9.68 7.63 -1.45
N ASN A 76 -9.27 8.90 -1.42
CA ASN A 76 -8.62 9.58 -2.54
C ASN A 76 -7.13 9.89 -2.30
N ASN A 77 -6.73 10.14 -1.04
CA ASN A 77 -5.37 10.47 -0.61
C ASN A 77 -4.78 9.31 0.21
N LEU A 78 -4.05 8.41 -0.45
CA LEU A 78 -3.54 7.18 0.13
C LEU A 78 -2.02 7.11 0.13
N LEU A 79 -1.43 6.92 1.31
CA LEU A 79 -0.07 6.41 1.49
C LEU A 79 -0.12 4.88 1.63
N GLY A 80 0.30 4.19 0.57
CA GLY A 80 0.34 2.74 0.51
C GLY A 80 1.72 2.20 0.90
N ILE A 81 1.78 1.40 1.95
CA ILE A 81 2.98 0.70 2.41
C ILE A 81 2.93 -0.75 1.94
N VAL A 82 4.02 -1.24 1.36
CA VAL A 82 4.30 -2.66 1.20
C VAL A 82 5.44 -3.04 2.13
N TRP A 83 5.24 -4.08 2.93
CA TRP A 83 6.23 -4.58 3.88
C TRP A 83 6.48 -6.08 3.68
N ASP A 84 7.67 -6.53 4.06
CA ASP A 84 8.06 -7.95 3.99
C ASP A 84 8.95 -8.29 5.20
N PHE A 85 9.37 -9.55 5.34
CA PHE A 85 10.39 -9.94 6.31
C PHE A 85 11.76 -9.95 5.65
N ILE A 86 12.70 -9.13 6.13
CA ILE A 86 14.10 -9.13 5.70
C ILE A 86 14.91 -9.64 6.87
N ASP A 87 15.62 -10.76 6.70
CA ASP A 87 16.33 -11.44 7.79
C ASP A 87 15.43 -11.66 9.01
N GLU A 88 14.21 -12.15 8.77
CA GLU A 88 13.15 -12.39 9.78
C GLU A 88 12.58 -11.12 10.46
N VAL A 89 13.01 -9.92 10.04
CA VAL A 89 12.55 -8.64 10.59
C VAL A 89 11.51 -7.98 9.68
N PRO A 90 10.31 -7.63 10.19
CA PRO A 90 9.34 -6.84 9.44
C PRO A 90 9.94 -5.51 9.00
N SER A 91 10.01 -5.31 7.69
CA SER A 91 10.66 -4.17 7.07
C SER A 91 9.77 -3.58 5.99
N ILE A 92 9.72 -2.26 5.90
CA ILE A 92 9.04 -1.56 4.80
C ILE A 92 9.91 -1.71 3.56
N VAL A 93 9.36 -2.30 2.51
CA VAL A 93 10.10 -2.57 1.25
C VAL A 93 9.72 -1.58 0.14
N ALA A 94 8.52 -1.00 0.21
CA ALA A 94 8.13 0.09 -0.67
C ALA A 94 7.03 0.98 -0.07
N VAL A 95 6.99 2.23 -0.50
CA VAL A 95 5.94 3.20 -0.19
C VAL A 95 5.47 3.85 -1.48
N PHE A 96 4.15 4.04 -1.57
CA PHE A 96 3.43 4.59 -2.70
C PHE A 96 2.49 5.68 -2.21
N TYR A 97 2.20 6.66 -3.06
CA TYR A 97 1.25 7.72 -2.77
C TYR A 97 0.38 8.02 -3.99
N SER A 98 -0.91 8.22 -3.78
CA SER A 98 -1.79 8.81 -4.79
C SER A 98 -2.84 9.69 -4.12
N ASP A 99 -3.06 10.86 -4.69
CA ASP A 99 -4.14 11.81 -4.40
C ASP A 99 -5.26 11.77 -5.46
N SER A 100 -5.11 10.91 -6.46
CA SER A 100 -5.98 10.82 -7.65
C SER A 100 -6.86 9.57 -7.67
N LEU A 101 -6.98 8.88 -6.53
CA LEU A 101 -7.87 7.73 -6.40
C LEU A 101 -9.33 8.18 -6.40
N ASP A 102 -10.18 7.43 -7.09
CA ASP A 102 -11.61 7.66 -7.19
C ASP A 102 -12.42 6.40 -6.85
N TYR A 103 -13.74 6.54 -6.83
CA TYR A 103 -14.66 5.47 -6.48
C TYR A 103 -14.48 4.17 -7.32
N GLY A 104 -14.04 4.30 -8.58
CA GLY A 104 -13.79 3.18 -9.50
C GLY A 104 -12.49 2.42 -9.21
N ASP A 105 -11.56 3.02 -8.48
CA ASP A 105 -10.32 2.36 -8.04
C ASP A 105 -10.54 1.38 -6.89
N TRP A 106 -11.73 1.43 -6.28
CA TRP A 106 -12.13 0.58 -5.16
C TRP A 106 -13.20 -0.42 -5.62
N GLY A 107 -12.98 -1.70 -5.32
CA GLY A 107 -13.94 -2.76 -5.62
C GLY A 107 -15.26 -2.62 -4.85
N LYS A 108 -16.25 -3.44 -5.19
CA LYS A 108 -17.47 -3.53 -4.39
C LYS A 108 -17.12 -3.90 -2.94
N ILE A 109 -17.83 -3.32 -1.98
CA ILE A 109 -17.69 -3.69 -0.58
C ILE A 109 -18.09 -5.16 -0.43
N VAL A 110 -17.15 -5.97 0.04
CA VAL A 110 -17.38 -7.37 0.36
C VAL A 110 -17.84 -7.44 1.80
N THR A 111 -19.09 -7.84 2.00
CA THR A 111 -19.66 -8.10 3.33
C THR A 111 -19.46 -9.57 3.69
N PRO A 112 -18.97 -9.90 4.89
CA PRO A 112 -18.86 -11.27 5.34
C PRO A 112 -20.23 -11.98 5.31
N THR A 113 -20.23 -13.26 4.96
CA THR A 113 -21.43 -14.10 5.05
C THR A 113 -21.73 -14.48 6.49
N GLU A 114 -23.00 -14.73 6.80
CA GLU A 114 -23.44 -15.27 8.09
C GLU A 114 -22.80 -16.66 8.30
N GLY A 115 -22.09 -16.85 9.42
CA GLY A 115 -21.25 -18.05 9.67
C GLY A 115 -19.84 -18.02 9.06
N GLY A 116 -19.49 -16.97 8.31
CA GLY A 116 -18.13 -16.70 7.85
C GLY A 116 -17.21 -16.17 8.95
N GLY A 117 -15.89 -16.21 8.72
CA GLY A 117 -14.90 -15.73 9.68
C GLY A 117 -15.09 -14.25 10.07
N ARG A 118 -14.71 -13.89 11.30
CA ARG A 118 -14.75 -12.53 11.89
C ARG A 118 -13.96 -11.53 11.05
N THR A 119 -14.58 -10.97 10.02
CA THR A 119 -13.98 -9.91 9.20
C THR A 119 -14.95 -8.75 9.09
N THR A 120 -14.43 -7.54 8.98
CA THR A 120 -15.21 -6.33 8.74
C THR A 120 -15.44 -6.17 7.24
N SER A 121 -16.52 -5.46 6.85
CA SER A 121 -16.75 -5.16 5.44
C SER A 121 -15.59 -4.33 4.88
N VAL A 122 -15.04 -4.78 3.76
CA VAL A 122 -13.90 -4.14 3.10
C VAL A 122 -14.12 -4.04 1.59
N SER A 123 -13.62 -2.96 1.01
CA SER A 123 -13.38 -2.80 -0.41
C SER A 123 -11.90 -3.05 -0.71
N ILE A 124 -11.63 -3.80 -1.76
CA ILE A 124 -10.27 -4.14 -2.21
C ILE A 124 -9.95 -3.27 -3.42
N MET A 125 -8.77 -2.66 -3.44
CA MET A 125 -8.33 -1.83 -4.56
C MET A 125 -8.26 -2.65 -5.87
N THR A 126 -8.72 -2.05 -6.97
CA THR A 126 -8.75 -2.65 -8.30
C THR A 126 -7.41 -2.45 -9.02
N ARG A 127 -7.19 -3.16 -10.14
CA ARG A 127 -5.96 -3.01 -10.94
C ARG A 127 -5.69 -1.58 -11.42
N PRO A 128 -6.69 -0.81 -11.90
CA PRO A 128 -6.53 0.62 -12.17
C PRO A 128 -6.03 1.42 -10.95
N GLY A 129 -6.61 1.20 -9.77
CA GLY A 129 -6.16 1.85 -8.53
C GLY A 129 -4.71 1.50 -8.18
N ILE A 130 -4.35 0.22 -8.30
CA ILE A 130 -2.95 -0.22 -8.10
C ILE A 130 -2.00 0.44 -9.09
N LYS A 131 -2.43 0.64 -10.34
CA LYS A 131 -1.62 1.36 -11.34
C LYS A 131 -1.40 2.82 -10.93
N LYS A 132 -2.44 3.53 -10.49
CA LYS A 132 -2.31 4.91 -9.97
C LYS A 132 -1.34 4.98 -8.79
N MET A 133 -1.44 4.04 -7.84
CA MET A 133 -0.51 3.95 -6.72
C MET A 133 0.93 3.66 -7.19
N TYR A 134 1.11 2.72 -8.11
CA TYR A 134 2.43 2.39 -8.68
C TYR A 134 3.08 3.58 -9.38
N ASP A 135 2.30 4.37 -10.11
CA ASP A 135 2.79 5.57 -10.80
C ASP A 135 3.26 6.65 -9.80
N GLY A 136 2.65 6.71 -8.63
CA GLY A 136 3.07 7.55 -7.51
C GLY A 136 3.98 6.84 -6.49
N TRP A 137 4.84 5.92 -6.92
CA TRP A 137 5.84 5.34 -6.03
C TRP A 137 6.74 6.43 -5.39
N VAL A 138 7.05 6.27 -4.11
CA VAL A 138 7.83 7.24 -3.33
C VAL A 138 9.21 6.67 -3.00
N VAL A 139 9.25 5.44 -2.50
CA VAL A 139 10.49 4.74 -2.18
C VAL A 139 10.31 3.24 -2.40
N VAL A 140 11.39 2.59 -2.83
CA VAL A 140 11.58 1.15 -2.82
C VAL A 140 12.98 0.91 -2.24
N ILE A 141 13.15 -0.13 -1.44
CA ILE A 141 14.48 -0.50 -0.92
C ILE A 141 15.44 -0.81 -2.08
N ASP A 142 16.74 -0.64 -1.85
CA ASP A 142 17.80 -0.99 -2.81
C ASP A 142 17.97 -2.52 -2.90
N ASP A 143 16.95 -3.17 -3.44
CA ASP A 143 16.93 -4.59 -3.76
C ASP A 143 16.13 -4.78 -5.06
N ARG A 144 16.85 -5.23 -6.09
CA ARG A 144 16.32 -5.41 -7.44
C ARG A 144 15.16 -6.40 -7.53
N ARG A 145 15.03 -7.32 -6.56
CA ARG A 145 13.91 -8.26 -6.51
C ARG A 145 12.60 -7.51 -6.31
N TYR A 146 12.58 -6.49 -5.45
CA TYR A 146 11.39 -5.66 -5.19
C TYR A 146 11.08 -4.71 -6.34
N SER A 147 12.06 -3.93 -6.82
CA SER A 147 11.82 -3.03 -7.95
C SER A 147 11.41 -3.80 -9.21
N GLY A 148 12.05 -4.95 -9.46
CA GLY A 148 11.72 -5.86 -10.53
C GLY A 148 10.30 -6.43 -10.41
N PHE A 149 9.91 -6.87 -9.22
CA PHE A 149 8.54 -7.34 -8.95
C PHE A 149 7.49 -6.25 -9.24
N PHE A 150 7.66 -5.05 -8.68
CA PHE A 150 6.67 -3.97 -8.85
C PHE A 150 6.57 -3.51 -10.31
N ASN A 151 7.70 -3.37 -11.01
CA ASN A 151 7.73 -3.05 -12.44
C ASN A 151 7.02 -4.15 -13.26
N HIS A 152 7.38 -5.42 -13.05
CA HIS A 152 6.78 -6.53 -13.77
C HIS A 152 5.27 -6.63 -13.50
N TYR A 153 4.86 -6.58 -12.24
CA TYR A 153 3.45 -6.68 -11.85
C TYR A 153 2.60 -5.57 -12.46
N ASN A 154 3.14 -4.36 -12.62
CA ASN A 154 2.42 -3.22 -13.19
C ASN A 154 2.69 -2.98 -14.67
N GLN A 155 3.43 -3.87 -15.33
CA GLN A 155 3.83 -3.73 -16.74
C GLN A 155 4.51 -2.37 -17.00
N GLY A 156 5.31 -1.90 -16.04
CA GLY A 156 5.97 -0.61 -16.05
C GLY A 156 7.48 -0.71 -15.88
N THR A 157 8.14 0.44 -15.95
CA THR A 157 9.60 0.58 -15.80
C THR A 157 9.97 1.77 -14.90
N SER A 158 9.01 2.33 -14.16
CA SER A 158 9.14 3.58 -13.41
C SER A 158 10.12 3.48 -12.24
N MET A 159 10.22 2.30 -11.61
CA MET A 159 11.17 2.10 -10.52
C MET A 159 12.55 1.74 -11.10
N PRO A 160 13.63 2.38 -10.64
CA PRO A 160 14.97 2.05 -11.12
C PRO A 160 15.30 0.60 -10.77
N ALA A 161 15.84 -0.14 -11.75
CA ALA A 161 16.67 -1.29 -11.43
C ALA A 161 17.91 -0.71 -10.75
N SER A 162 18.19 -1.09 -9.50
CA SER A 162 19.21 -0.37 -8.74
C SER A 162 20.54 -0.33 -9.47
N GLN A 163 21.14 0.86 -9.58
CA GLN A 163 22.58 0.93 -9.76
C GLN A 163 23.17 0.56 -8.40
N ALA A 164 24.15 -0.36 -8.38
CA ALA A 164 24.90 -0.64 -7.18
C ALA A 164 25.53 0.67 -6.69
N THR A 165 24.89 1.34 -5.73
CA THR A 165 25.46 2.52 -5.12
C THR A 165 26.08 2.06 -3.81
N SER A 166 27.42 2.00 -3.84
CA SER A 166 28.27 2.00 -2.65
C SER A 166 28.02 3.30 -1.87
N GLY A 167 26.92 3.36 -1.14
CA GLY A 167 26.51 4.50 -0.32
C GLY A 167 26.59 4.11 1.14
N ALA A 168 27.78 4.15 1.72
CA ALA A 168 27.99 3.94 3.15
C ALA A 168 27.06 4.85 3.96
N PHE A 169 26.15 4.23 4.71
CA PHE A 169 25.41 4.89 5.79
C PHE A 169 26.42 5.33 6.85
N ARG A 170 26.97 6.55 6.72
CA ARG A 170 27.73 7.19 7.79
C ARG A 170 26.75 7.70 8.82
N GLY A 171 26.31 6.81 9.70
CA GLY A 171 25.69 7.18 10.95
C GLY A 171 26.66 8.07 11.74
N ARG A 172 26.31 9.34 11.89
CA ARG A 172 26.90 10.17 12.94
C ARG A 172 26.22 9.79 14.24
N ARG A 173 27.00 9.23 15.15
CA ARG A 173 26.73 9.29 16.59
C ARG A 173 26.85 10.72 17.07
#